data_AF-A0A737N014-F1
#
_entry.id   AF-A0A737N014-F1
#
_cell.length_a   1.000
_cell.length_b   1.000
_cell.length_c   1.000
_cell.angle_alpha   90.00
_cell.angle_beta   90.00
_cell.angle_gamma   90.00
#
_symmetry.space_group_name_H-M   'P 1'
#
loop_
_entity.id
_entity.type
_entity.pdbx_description
1 polymer ?
#
loop_
_entity_poly.entity_id
_entity_poly.type
_entity_poly.pdbx_seq_one_letter_code
_entity_poly.pdbx_strand_id
1 'polypeptide(L)'
;PRLDAILAAADAGCFATYIMKQGGVLVPRKYHLIRTAYEINEEPTAYGDHGIRIYGIWSPIAEGKICTHAVKWKMVRKAVDVQEAAADQGACAPWTRGNNCPLAENLNQQEKDKSADGGTRTDITRMDDKELHDYLHSMSKQDRRELAARLRLVKPKRRKDYKQRITDHQHQQLVYELKSRGFDGSEKEVDLLLRGGSIPSGEGLRIFYRNQRLKEDDKWRNLY
;
A
#
# COMPACT_ATOMS: atom_id res chain seq x y z
N PRO A 1 -35.84 -5.43 17.05
CA PRO A 1 -35.15 -4.51 17.98
C PRO A 1 -33.71 -4.11 17.58
N ARG A 2 -32.82 -5.05 17.20
CA ARG A 2 -31.42 -4.69 16.85
C ARG A 2 -31.31 -3.90 15.55
N LEU A 3 -32.07 -4.27 14.51
CA LEU A 3 -32.11 -3.55 13.24
C LEU A 3 -32.79 -2.18 13.39
N ASP A 4 -33.88 -2.11 14.14
CA ASP A 4 -34.64 -0.87 14.37
C ASP A 4 -33.76 0.25 14.95
N ALA A 5 -32.84 -0.08 15.86
CA ALA A 5 -31.90 0.89 16.43
C ALA A 5 -30.85 1.37 15.41
N ILE A 6 -30.45 0.52 14.46
CA ILE A 6 -29.53 0.92 13.38
C ILE A 6 -30.27 1.81 12.38
N LEU A 7 -31.51 1.45 12.04
CA LEU A 7 -32.37 2.22 11.14
C LEU A 7 -32.63 3.61 11.72
N ALA A 8 -33.07 3.70 12.98
CA ALA A 8 -33.29 4.99 13.65
C ALA A 8 -32.03 5.86 13.70
N ALA A 9 -30.84 5.26 13.87
CA ALA A 9 -29.58 5.99 13.83
C ALA A 9 -29.23 6.49 12.42
N ALA A 10 -29.58 5.71 11.38
CA ALA A 10 -29.41 6.11 9.98
C ALA A 10 -30.38 7.24 9.60
N ASP A 11 -31.64 7.16 10.02
CA ASP A 11 -32.65 8.21 9.79
C ASP A 11 -32.27 9.53 10.46
N ALA A 12 -31.67 9.46 11.64
CA ALA A 12 -31.11 10.62 12.34
C ALA A 12 -29.79 11.13 11.74
N GLY A 13 -29.19 10.44 10.77
CA GLY A 13 -27.88 10.76 10.21
C GLY A 13 -26.71 10.63 11.20
N CYS A 14 -26.91 9.94 12.33
CA CYS A 14 -25.93 9.84 13.40
C CYS A 14 -24.95 8.68 13.15
N PHE A 15 -23.92 8.94 12.34
CA PHE A 15 -22.92 7.95 11.93
C PHE A 15 -22.23 7.23 13.11
N ALA A 16 -21.93 7.97 14.19
CA ALA A 16 -21.31 7.39 15.39
C ALA A 16 -22.21 6.32 16.03
N THR A 17 -23.49 6.64 16.23
CA THR A 17 -24.47 5.69 16.77
C THR A 17 -24.69 4.52 15.82
N TYR A 18 -24.76 4.77 14.52
CA TYR A 18 -24.88 3.72 13.51
C TYR A 18 -23.76 2.67 13.63
N ILE A 19 -22.49 3.10 13.67
CA ILE A 19 -21.35 2.18 13.85
C ILE A 19 -21.43 1.43 15.19
N MET A 20 -21.73 2.14 16.27
CA MET A 20 -21.84 1.53 17.59
C MET A 20 -22.93 0.44 17.63
N LYS A 21 -24.07 0.67 16.97
CA LYS A 21 -25.15 -0.32 16.85
C LYS A 21 -24.79 -1.50 15.94
N GLN A 22 -23.83 -1.33 15.02
CA GLN A 22 -23.27 -2.43 14.23
C GLN A 22 -22.20 -3.26 14.97
N GLY A 23 -21.82 -2.86 16.18
CA GLY A 23 -20.85 -3.55 17.03
C GLY A 23 -19.59 -2.73 17.36
N GLY A 24 -19.45 -1.53 16.80
CA GLY A 24 -18.32 -0.63 17.04
C GLY A 24 -17.24 -0.68 15.96
N VAL A 25 -16.30 0.26 16.03
CA VAL A 25 -15.28 0.50 14.98
C VAL A 25 -14.35 -0.70 14.77
N LEU A 26 -14.11 -1.50 15.80
CA LEU A 26 -13.17 -2.63 15.77
C LEU A 26 -13.80 -3.94 15.25
N VAL A 27 -15.09 -3.93 14.92
CA VAL A 27 -15.78 -5.14 14.44
C VAL A 27 -15.46 -5.36 12.96
N PRO A 28 -14.98 -6.55 12.58
CA PRO A 28 -14.80 -6.90 11.17
C PRO A 28 -16.13 -6.79 10.40
N ARG A 29 -16.06 -6.25 9.17
CA ARG A 29 -17.25 -6.05 8.30
C ARG A 29 -18.10 -7.30 8.10
N LYS A 30 -17.49 -8.49 8.15
CA LYS A 30 -18.20 -9.80 8.06
C LYS A 30 -19.19 -10.05 9.19
N TYR A 31 -19.14 -9.27 10.28
CA TYR A 31 -20.07 -9.36 11.41
C TYR A 31 -21.04 -8.18 11.48
N HIS A 32 -20.99 -7.23 10.54
CA HIS A 32 -21.97 -6.16 10.47
C HIS A 32 -23.36 -6.71 10.15
N LEU A 33 -24.36 -6.13 10.80
CA LEU A 33 -25.77 -6.46 10.63
C LEU A 33 -26.34 -5.92 9.32
N ILE A 34 -25.81 -4.81 8.78
CA ILE A 34 -26.16 -4.27 7.46
C ILE A 34 -24.93 -4.38 6.57
N ARG A 35 -25.11 -4.94 5.38
CA ARG A 35 -24.05 -5.23 4.41
C ARG A 35 -24.46 -4.73 3.02
N THR A 36 -23.46 -4.55 2.16
CA THR A 36 -23.69 -4.25 0.75
C THR A 36 -24.27 -5.47 0.05
N ALA A 37 -25.36 -5.25 -0.68
CA ALA A 37 -26.02 -6.25 -1.50
C ALA A 37 -25.47 -6.14 -2.92
N TYR A 38 -24.85 -7.22 -3.39
CA TYR A 38 -24.36 -7.34 -4.74
C TYR A 38 -25.35 -8.12 -5.61
N GLU A 39 -25.36 -7.79 -6.90
CA GLU A 39 -26.13 -8.46 -7.92
C GLU A 39 -25.30 -8.52 -9.21
N ILE A 40 -25.48 -9.58 -9.99
CA ILE A 40 -24.86 -9.70 -11.31
C ILE A 40 -25.61 -8.76 -12.24
N ASN A 41 -24.90 -7.95 -13.02
CA ASN A 41 -25.55 -7.16 -14.07
C ASN A 41 -26.21 -8.09 -15.08
N GLU A 42 -27.49 -7.88 -15.37
CA GLU A 42 -28.20 -8.56 -16.45
C GLU A 42 -27.73 -8.08 -17.83
N GLU A 43 -27.32 -6.82 -17.93
CA GLU A 43 -26.77 -6.25 -19.15
C GLU A 43 -25.27 -6.57 -19.24
N PRO A 44 -24.82 -7.27 -20.31
CA PRO A 44 -23.41 -7.53 -20.50
C PRO A 44 -22.64 -6.23 -20.75
N THR A 45 -21.42 -6.17 -20.21
CA THR A 45 -20.48 -5.07 -20.46
C THR A 45 -20.11 -5.04 -21.94
N ALA A 46 -19.50 -3.95 -22.42
CA ALA A 46 -19.00 -3.82 -23.80
C ALA A 46 -18.09 -4.98 -24.27
N TYR A 47 -17.54 -5.75 -23.34
CA TYR A 47 -16.69 -6.92 -23.58
C TYR A 47 -17.42 -8.27 -23.45
N GLY A 48 -18.75 -8.28 -23.25
CA GLY A 48 -19.57 -9.49 -23.10
C GLY A 48 -19.65 -10.04 -21.67
N ASP A 49 -18.90 -9.48 -20.72
CA ASP A 49 -18.88 -9.94 -19.33
C ASP A 49 -20.01 -9.33 -18.49
N HIS A 50 -20.64 -10.15 -17.65
CA HIS A 50 -21.65 -9.72 -16.68
C HIS A 50 -20.96 -9.35 -15.36
N GLY A 51 -20.60 -8.07 -15.20
CA GLY A 51 -19.93 -7.57 -14.00
C GLY A 51 -20.83 -7.58 -12.75
N ILE A 52 -20.21 -7.57 -11.57
CA ILE A 52 -20.94 -7.45 -10.29
C ILE A 52 -21.25 -5.96 -10.05
N ARG A 53 -22.53 -5.63 -9.82
CA ARG A 53 -22.96 -4.29 -9.38
C ARG A 53 -23.39 -4.29 -7.91
N ILE A 54 -23.34 -3.11 -7.30
CA ILE A 54 -23.98 -2.85 -6.01
C ILE A 54 -25.47 -2.60 -6.27
N TYR A 55 -26.33 -3.49 -5.78
CA TYR A 55 -27.78 -3.33 -5.84
C TYR A 55 -28.28 -2.41 -4.71
N GLY A 56 -27.71 -2.58 -3.52
CA GLY A 56 -28.01 -1.74 -2.37
C GLY A 56 -27.55 -2.36 -1.08
N ILE A 57 -28.46 -2.57 -0.13
CA ILE A 57 -28.14 -3.11 1.21
C ILE A 57 -28.98 -4.33 1.55
N TRP A 58 -28.44 -5.20 2.39
CA TRP A 58 -29.16 -6.36 2.94
C TRP A 58 -28.70 -6.64 4.37
N SER A 59 -29.52 -7.41 5.10
CA SER A 59 -29.18 -7.89 6.43
C SER A 59 -29.21 -9.41 6.47
N PRO A 60 -28.30 -10.09 7.18
CA PRO A 60 -28.38 -11.54 7.37
C PRO A 60 -29.60 -12.00 8.19
N ILE A 61 -30.25 -11.10 8.92
CA ILE A 61 -31.35 -11.42 9.85
C ILE A 61 -32.71 -11.08 9.23
N ALA A 62 -32.76 -10.21 8.21
CA ALA A 62 -33.98 -9.83 7.52
C ALA A 62 -33.94 -10.36 6.09
N GLU A 63 -35.03 -10.99 5.64
CA GLU A 63 -35.13 -11.49 4.28
C GLU A 63 -35.29 -10.34 3.28
N GLY A 64 -34.55 -10.39 2.18
CA GLY A 64 -34.62 -9.42 1.08
C GLY A 64 -33.41 -8.50 0.96
N LYS A 65 -33.32 -7.86 -0.21
CA LYS A 65 -32.35 -6.80 -0.53
C LYS A 65 -33.12 -5.51 -0.77
N ILE A 66 -32.61 -4.39 -0.27
CA ILE A 66 -33.19 -3.07 -0.49
C ILE A 66 -32.37 -2.38 -1.59
N CYS A 67 -33.04 -1.98 -2.68
CA CYS A 67 -32.43 -1.24 -3.76
C CYS A 67 -32.13 0.20 -3.32
N THR A 68 -30.87 0.64 -3.43
CA THR A 68 -30.49 2.04 -3.15
C THR A 68 -30.34 2.87 -4.42
N HIS A 69 -30.30 2.23 -5.59
CA HIS A 69 -30.09 2.86 -6.88
C HIS A 69 -31.25 2.53 -7.83
N ALA A 70 -32.43 3.11 -7.58
CA ALA A 70 -33.60 2.91 -8.43
C ALA A 70 -33.49 3.62 -9.79
N VAL A 71 -32.65 4.67 -9.88
CA VAL A 71 -32.51 5.50 -11.08
C VAL A 71 -31.43 4.91 -12.00
N LYS A 72 -31.83 4.54 -13.21
CA LYS A 72 -30.90 4.17 -14.29
C LYS A 72 -30.43 5.42 -15.02
N TRP A 73 -29.12 5.63 -15.08
CA TRP A 73 -28.51 6.70 -15.87
C TRP A 73 -27.99 6.13 -17.19
N LYS A 74 -28.39 6.75 -18.31
CA LYS A 74 -27.82 6.47 -19.63
C LYS A 74 -26.87 7.60 -19.99
N MET A 75 -25.66 7.27 -20.41
CA MET A 75 -24.75 8.26 -20.97
C MET A 75 -25.35 8.78 -22.29
N VAL A 76 -25.67 10.07 -22.33
CA VAL A 76 -26.18 10.75 -23.52
C VAL A 76 -25.12 11.75 -23.96
N ARG A 77 -24.79 11.77 -25.25
CA ARG A 77 -23.93 12.82 -25.81
C ARG A 77 -24.60 14.16 -25.56
N LYS A 78 -23.89 15.11 -24.97
CA LYS A 78 -24.40 16.46 -24.74
C LYS A 78 -24.76 17.08 -26.09
N ALA A 79 -26.05 17.31 -26.34
CA ALA A 79 -26.54 17.87 -27.60
C ALA A 79 -26.56 19.40 -27.51
N VAL A 80 -25.47 20.05 -27.93
CA VAL A 80 -25.41 21.48 -28.31
C VAL A 80 -24.22 21.63 -29.28
N ASP A 81 -24.35 22.46 -30.31
CA ASP A 81 -23.24 22.95 -31.14
C ASP A 81 -22.16 23.56 -30.25
N VAL A 82 -21.12 22.78 -29.96
CA VAL A 82 -19.96 23.22 -29.18
C VAL A 82 -18.81 23.28 -30.16
N GLN A 83 -18.45 24.51 -30.59
CA GLN A 83 -17.10 24.77 -31.09
C GLN A 83 -16.14 24.11 -30.10
N GLU A 84 -15.33 23.19 -30.61
CA GLU A 84 -14.39 22.40 -29.86
C GLU A 84 -13.59 23.33 -28.94
N ALA A 85 -13.92 23.32 -27.64
CA ALA A 85 -13.13 24.05 -26.67
C ALA A 85 -11.73 23.44 -26.75
N ALA A 86 -10.75 24.26 -27.13
CA ALA A 86 -9.37 23.82 -27.23
C ALA A 86 -9.01 23.14 -25.89
N ALA A 87 -8.77 21.84 -25.93
CA ALA A 87 -8.37 21.10 -24.76
C ALA A 87 -7.06 21.72 -24.27
N ASP A 88 -7.06 22.25 -23.05
CA ASP A 88 -5.84 22.62 -22.37
C ASP A 88 -4.92 21.39 -22.42
N GLN A 89 -3.84 21.45 -23.18
CA GLN A 89 -2.82 20.39 -23.27
C GLN A 89 -2.01 20.24 -21.96
N GLY A 90 -2.56 20.74 -20.85
CA GLY A 90 -2.04 20.57 -19.50
C GLY A 90 -2.50 19.24 -18.90
N ALA A 91 -1.64 18.64 -18.08
CA ALA A 91 -1.85 17.34 -17.46
C ALA A 91 -3.28 17.17 -16.89
N CYS A 92 -3.98 16.15 -17.37
CA CYS A 92 -5.31 15.76 -16.89
C CYS A 92 -5.34 15.78 -15.35
N ALA A 93 -6.17 16.65 -14.77
CA ALA A 93 -6.40 16.66 -13.34
C ALA A 93 -6.92 15.26 -12.92
N PRO A 94 -6.29 14.57 -11.95
CA PRO A 94 -6.72 13.23 -11.56
C PRO A 94 -8.11 13.23 -10.92
N TRP A 95 -8.99 12.32 -11.35
CA TRP A 95 -10.41 12.24 -10.96
C TRP A 95 -10.68 11.66 -9.56
N THR A 96 -9.70 11.65 -8.65
CA THR A 96 -9.87 11.12 -7.29
C THR A 96 -9.22 12.02 -6.25
N ARG A 97 -10.02 12.46 -5.25
CA ARG A 97 -9.61 13.32 -4.11
C ARG A 97 -8.57 12.70 -3.16
N GLY A 98 -7.94 11.58 -3.51
CA GLY A 98 -6.96 10.88 -2.69
C GLY A 98 -5.83 10.33 -3.54
N ASN A 99 -4.95 11.19 -4.03
CA ASN A 99 -3.67 10.72 -4.58
C ASN A 99 -2.70 10.44 -3.43
N ASN A 100 -2.68 9.19 -2.95
CA ASN A 100 -1.72 8.74 -1.92
C ASN A 100 -0.40 8.21 -2.53
N CYS A 101 -0.23 8.34 -3.85
CA CYS A 101 1.07 8.20 -4.50
C CYS A 101 1.57 9.62 -4.82
N PRO A 102 2.67 10.13 -4.22
CA PRO A 102 3.31 11.27 -4.85
C PRO A 102 3.65 10.83 -6.27
N LEU A 103 3.04 11.50 -7.25
CA LEU A 103 3.40 11.36 -8.66
C LEU A 103 4.93 11.45 -8.69
N ALA A 104 5.60 10.47 -9.28
CA ALA A 104 7.00 10.64 -9.60
C ALA A 104 7.09 11.96 -10.37
N GLU A 105 7.58 13.01 -9.72
CA GLU A 105 7.73 14.31 -10.36
C GLU A 105 8.53 14.04 -11.62
N ASN A 106 7.88 14.21 -12.76
CA ASN A 106 8.55 14.23 -14.04
C ASN A 106 9.68 15.23 -13.86
N LEU A 107 10.91 14.73 -13.80
CA LEU A 107 12.13 15.51 -13.86
C LEU A 107 12.16 16.13 -15.26
N ASN A 108 11.34 17.16 -15.46
CA ASN A 108 11.57 18.11 -16.52
C ASN A 108 12.91 18.73 -16.16
N GLN A 109 13.93 18.30 -16.89
CA GLN A 109 15.17 19.01 -17.07
C GLN A 109 14.82 20.39 -17.66
N GLN A 110 14.36 21.30 -16.81
CA GLN A 110 14.57 22.72 -17.08
C GLN A 110 15.98 23.02 -16.61
N GLU A 111 16.92 22.73 -17.52
CA GLU A 111 18.08 23.57 -17.70
C GLU A 111 17.57 25.01 -17.85
N LYS A 112 17.61 25.78 -16.76
CA LYS A 112 17.79 27.24 -16.75
C LYS A 112 18.03 27.71 -15.33
N ASP A 113 19.33 27.71 -15.02
CA ASP A 113 20.12 28.67 -14.26
C ASP A 113 19.46 29.67 -13.30
N LYS A 114 20.25 29.91 -12.25
CA LYS A 114 20.30 31.08 -11.35
C LYS A 114 19.54 30.96 -10.05
N SER A 115 20.18 30.27 -9.11
CA SER A 115 20.37 30.86 -7.78
C SER A 115 21.80 30.52 -7.36
N ALA A 116 22.69 31.47 -7.63
CA ALA A 116 23.89 31.61 -6.84
C ALA A 116 23.42 31.95 -5.42
N ASP A 117 23.59 31.04 -4.49
CA ASP A 117 23.84 31.48 -3.12
C ASP A 117 24.86 30.55 -2.48
N GLY A 118 25.96 31.14 -2.05
CA GLY A 118 27.01 30.51 -1.28
C GLY A 118 26.54 30.27 0.15
N GLY A 119 25.43 29.54 0.32
CA GLY A 119 24.98 29.10 1.62
C GLY A 119 25.95 28.06 2.16
N THR A 120 26.54 28.31 3.33
CA THR A 120 27.35 27.35 4.07
C THR A 120 26.52 26.07 4.26
N ARG A 121 26.81 25.05 3.45
CA ARG A 121 26.11 23.76 3.50
C ARG A 121 26.38 23.16 4.88
N THR A 122 25.34 23.08 5.71
CA THR A 122 25.43 22.51 7.06
C THR A 122 25.98 21.09 6.95
N ASP A 123 27.09 20.81 7.64
CA ASP A 123 27.71 19.49 7.62
C ASP A 123 26.93 18.55 8.56
N ILE A 124 25.84 18.00 8.02
CA ILE A 124 24.92 17.06 8.69
C ILE A 124 25.69 15.88 9.31
N THR A 125 26.85 15.52 8.77
CA THR A 125 27.67 14.38 9.21
C THR A 125 28.29 14.57 10.59
N ARG A 126 28.41 15.82 11.07
CA ARG A 126 29.06 16.14 12.35
C ARG A 126 28.09 16.41 13.49
N MET A 127 26.80 16.47 13.20
CA MET A 127 25.75 16.81 14.16
C MET A 127 25.40 15.60 15.02
N ASP A 128 25.05 15.83 16.28
CA ASP A 128 24.51 14.78 17.14
C ASP A 128 23.05 14.44 16.78
N ASP A 129 22.52 13.32 17.29
CA ASP A 129 21.15 12.85 16.97
C ASP A 129 20.06 13.86 17.36
N LYS A 130 20.28 14.68 18.40
CA LYS A 130 19.31 15.67 18.87
C LYS A 130 19.34 16.93 18.00
N GLU A 131 20.53 17.41 17.69
CA GLU A 131 20.77 18.53 16.78
C GLU A 131 20.22 18.23 15.39
N LEU A 132 20.39 16.99 14.90
CA LEU A 132 19.80 16.53 13.63
C LEU A 132 18.28 16.59 13.66
N HIS A 133 17.67 16.13 14.76
CA HIS A 133 16.22 16.13 14.91
C HIS A 133 15.66 17.56 14.90
N ASP A 134 16.27 18.48 15.66
CA ASP A 134 15.82 19.87 15.75
C ASP A 134 16.04 20.63 14.42
N TYR A 135 17.14 20.36 13.72
CA TYR A 135 17.39 20.88 12.38
C TYR A 135 16.31 20.44 11.38
N LEU A 136 16.00 19.14 11.32
CA LEU A 136 14.99 18.63 10.39
C LEU A 136 13.57 19.18 10.68
N HIS A 137 13.24 19.44 11.94
CA HIS A 137 11.95 20.04 12.32
C HIS A 137 11.88 21.54 12.05
N SER A 138 13.00 22.25 12.17
CA SER A 138 13.08 23.69 11.88
C SER A 138 13.13 24.02 10.38
N MET A 139 13.46 23.04 9.51
CA MET A 139 13.41 23.22 8.05
C MET A 139 12.02 23.52 7.52
N SER A 140 11.94 24.40 6.52
CA SER A 140 10.70 24.70 5.81
C SER A 140 10.18 23.48 5.05
N LYS A 141 8.90 23.51 4.67
CA LYS A 141 8.29 22.45 3.85
C LYS A 141 8.95 22.31 2.47
N GLN A 142 9.47 23.41 1.94
CA GLN A 142 10.18 23.44 0.66
C GLN A 142 11.53 22.74 0.77
N ASP A 143 12.31 23.07 1.80
CA ASP A 143 13.65 22.49 2.02
C ASP A 143 13.58 20.99 2.30
N ARG A 144 12.55 20.54 3.04
CA ARG A 144 12.29 19.10 3.26
C ARG A 144 12.02 18.36 1.95
N ARG A 145 11.29 18.98 1.02
CA ARG A 145 11.00 18.36 -0.30
C ARG A 145 12.27 18.26 -1.14
N GLU A 146 13.07 19.32 -1.16
CA GLU A 146 14.35 19.32 -1.88
C GLU A 146 15.32 18.28 -1.31
N LEU A 147 15.47 18.21 0.02
CA LEU A 147 16.29 17.20 0.68
C LEU A 147 15.83 15.78 0.33
N ALA A 148 14.52 15.52 0.38
CA ALA A 148 13.96 14.22 0.00
C ALA A 148 14.20 13.87 -1.49
N ALA A 149 14.08 14.85 -2.40
CA ALA A 149 14.39 14.67 -3.81
C ALA A 149 15.86 14.30 -4.01
N ARG A 150 16.78 14.97 -3.30
CA ARG A 150 18.21 14.67 -3.33
C ARG A 150 18.53 13.29 -2.77
N LEU A 151 17.93 12.90 -1.65
CA LEU A 151 18.12 11.56 -1.07
C LEU A 151 17.65 10.45 -2.01
N ARG A 152 16.60 10.68 -2.82
CA ARG A 152 16.15 9.72 -3.83
C ARG A 152 17.15 9.52 -4.98
N LEU A 153 17.93 10.54 -5.33
CA LEU A 153 19.00 10.45 -6.33
C LEU A 153 20.20 9.65 -5.80
N VAL A 154 20.45 9.69 -4.49
CA VAL A 154 21.50 8.91 -3.84
C VAL A 154 21.05 7.46 -3.72
N LYS A 155 21.42 6.62 -4.69
CA LYS A 155 21.24 5.17 -4.57
C LYS A 155 22.18 4.66 -3.47
N PRO A 156 21.67 4.05 -2.38
CA PRO A 156 22.54 3.48 -1.37
C PRO A 156 23.43 2.43 -2.00
N LYS A 157 24.69 2.36 -1.57
CA LYS A 157 25.61 1.29 -2.00
C LYS A 157 25.00 -0.05 -1.62
N ARG A 158 24.40 -0.74 -2.58
CA ARG A 158 24.01 -2.14 -2.42
C ARG A 158 25.30 -2.96 -2.34
N ARG A 159 25.48 -3.76 -1.28
CA ARG A 159 26.53 -4.78 -1.26
C ARG A 159 26.21 -5.77 -2.36
N LYS A 160 26.95 -5.74 -3.48
CA LYS A 160 26.60 -6.52 -4.67
C LYS A 160 27.02 -8.00 -4.57
N ASP A 161 28.01 -8.33 -3.74
CA ASP A 161 28.77 -9.57 -3.95
C ASP A 161 29.06 -10.38 -2.67
N TYR A 162 28.37 -10.13 -1.55
CA TYR A 162 28.59 -10.96 -0.37
C TYR A 162 27.87 -12.31 -0.54
N LYS A 163 28.62 -13.36 -0.83
CA LYS A 163 28.18 -14.76 -0.76
C LYS A 163 29.12 -15.52 0.18
N GLN A 164 28.57 -16.17 1.20
CA GLN A 164 29.34 -17.04 2.08
C GLN A 164 29.92 -18.20 1.27
N ARG A 165 31.24 -18.37 1.27
CA ARG A 165 31.90 -19.55 0.69
C ARG A 165 31.77 -20.69 1.68
N ILE A 166 31.14 -21.78 1.25
CA ILE A 166 30.94 -23.00 2.03
C ILE A 166 31.54 -24.18 1.26
N THR A 167 31.94 -25.23 1.97
CA THR A 167 32.40 -26.48 1.36
C THR A 167 31.22 -27.30 0.84
N ASP A 168 31.46 -28.25 -0.07
CA ASP A 168 30.41 -29.11 -0.63
C ASP A 168 29.67 -29.90 0.47
N HIS A 169 30.39 -30.34 1.50
CA HIS A 169 29.79 -31.00 2.65
C HIS A 169 28.85 -30.07 3.43
N GLN A 170 29.25 -28.83 3.69
CA GLN A 170 28.39 -27.84 4.35
C GLN A 170 27.16 -27.51 3.50
N HIS A 171 27.30 -27.51 2.17
CA HIS A 171 26.18 -27.32 1.26
C HIS A 171 25.17 -28.46 1.37
N GLN A 172 25.64 -29.71 1.38
CA GLN A 172 24.80 -30.89 1.57
C GLN A 172 24.09 -30.87 2.93
N GLN A 173 24.81 -30.49 4.00
CA GLN A 173 24.21 -30.33 5.34
C GLN A 173 23.12 -29.27 5.37
N LEU A 174 23.35 -28.11 4.74
CA LEU A 174 22.36 -27.03 4.66
C LEU A 174 21.08 -27.48 3.92
N VAL A 175 21.24 -28.15 2.78
CA VAL A 175 20.11 -28.68 2.00
C VAL A 175 19.34 -29.73 2.82
N TYR A 176 20.05 -30.60 3.54
CA TYR A 176 19.42 -31.59 4.40
C TYR A 176 18.63 -30.94 5.55
N GLU A 177 19.20 -29.93 6.22
CA GLU A 177 18.52 -29.16 7.29
C GLU A 177 17.29 -28.41 6.77
N LEU A 178 17.32 -27.88 5.54
CA LEU A 178 16.16 -27.23 4.92
C LEU A 178 15.04 -28.23 4.67
N LYS A 179 15.36 -29.38 4.06
CA LYS A 179 14.38 -30.42 3.76
C LYS A 179 13.77 -31.03 5.00
N SER A 180 14.54 -31.23 6.07
CA SER A 180 14.02 -31.77 7.34
C SER A 180 13.04 -30.82 8.04
N ARG A 181 13.12 -29.51 7.74
CA ARG A 181 12.18 -28.49 8.22
C ARG A 181 11.02 -28.21 7.26
N GLY A 182 10.91 -28.97 6.17
CA GLY A 182 9.81 -28.86 5.22
C GLY A 182 9.98 -27.80 4.12
N PHE A 183 11.20 -27.29 3.91
CA PHE A 183 11.52 -26.43 2.76
C PHE A 183 12.00 -27.25 1.57
N ASP A 184 11.87 -26.71 0.37
CA ASP A 184 12.23 -27.40 -0.88
C ASP A 184 13.73 -27.75 -0.94
N GLY A 185 14.57 -26.94 -0.28
CA GLY A 185 16.02 -27.06 -0.35
C GLY A 185 16.54 -26.76 -1.75
N SER A 186 15.84 -25.87 -2.47
CA SER A 186 16.18 -25.50 -3.83
C SER A 186 17.47 -24.68 -3.88
N GLU A 187 18.18 -24.71 -5.01
CA GLU A 187 19.40 -23.91 -5.17
C GLU A 187 19.15 -22.41 -4.98
N LYS A 188 17.94 -21.93 -5.31
CA LYS A 188 17.54 -20.54 -5.09
C LYS A 188 17.45 -20.18 -3.61
N GLU A 189 16.89 -21.07 -2.79
CA GLU A 189 16.80 -20.90 -1.34
C GLU A 189 18.18 -20.94 -0.69
N VAL A 190 19.02 -21.89 -1.11
CA VAL A 190 20.40 -21.99 -0.64
C VAL A 190 21.20 -20.76 -1.02
N ASP A 191 21.13 -20.31 -2.27
CA ASP A 191 21.83 -19.11 -2.74
C ASP A 191 21.34 -17.84 -2.02
N LEU A 192 20.03 -17.73 -1.76
CA LEU A 192 19.44 -16.66 -0.96
C LEU A 192 20.05 -16.62 0.45
N LEU A 193 20.11 -17.76 1.13
CA LEU A 193 20.65 -17.88 2.48
C LEU A 193 22.15 -17.57 2.53
N LEU A 194 22.92 -18.03 1.53
CA LEU A 194 24.36 -17.75 1.43
C LEU A 194 24.67 -16.27 1.15
N ARG A 195 23.74 -15.55 0.51
CA ARG A 195 23.81 -14.09 0.34
C ARG A 195 23.39 -13.31 1.59
N GLY A 196 23.02 -14.01 2.67
CA GLY A 196 22.54 -13.42 3.91
C GLY A 196 21.05 -13.05 3.89
N GLY A 197 20.29 -13.56 2.92
CA GLY A 197 18.83 -13.50 2.92
C GLY A 197 18.22 -14.45 3.95
N SER A 198 16.90 -14.36 4.10
CA SER A 198 16.12 -15.18 5.03
C SER A 198 14.84 -15.70 4.38
N ILE A 199 14.37 -16.86 4.81
CA ILE A 199 13.15 -17.53 4.32
C ILE A 199 12.08 -17.47 5.43
N PRO A 200 10.82 -17.13 5.13
CA PRO A 200 9.74 -17.17 6.11
C PRO A 200 9.40 -18.61 6.50
N SER A 201 9.41 -18.89 7.80
CA SER A 201 9.10 -20.22 8.36
C SER A 201 7.63 -20.39 8.77
N GLY A 202 6.88 -19.29 8.76
CA GLY A 202 5.52 -19.22 9.32
C GLY A 202 5.51 -18.56 10.70
N GLU A 203 4.33 -18.20 11.21
CA GLU A 203 4.13 -17.58 12.53
C GLU A 203 4.96 -16.30 12.83
N GLY A 204 5.46 -15.64 11.78
CA GLY A 204 6.35 -14.48 11.91
C GLY A 204 7.80 -14.82 12.22
N LEU A 205 8.19 -16.09 12.11
CA LEU A 205 9.57 -16.56 12.21
C LEU A 205 10.25 -16.51 10.83
N ARG A 206 11.56 -16.29 10.85
CA ARG A 206 12.42 -16.43 9.67
C ARG A 206 13.57 -17.36 9.95
N ILE A 207 13.98 -18.05 8.90
CA ILE A 207 15.18 -18.86 8.89
C ILE A 207 16.28 -18.15 8.11
N PHE A 208 17.49 -18.16 8.64
CA PHE A 208 18.68 -17.57 8.03
C PHE A 208 19.92 -18.42 8.31
N TYR A 209 20.91 -18.35 7.43
CA TYR A 209 22.14 -19.12 7.56
C TYR A 209 23.27 -18.25 8.14
N ARG A 210 23.77 -18.63 9.33
CA ARG A 210 24.84 -17.89 10.01
C ARG A 210 25.67 -18.81 10.88
N ASN A 211 26.98 -18.60 10.89
CA ASN A 211 27.95 -19.44 11.59
C ASN A 211 27.85 -20.92 11.18
N GLN A 212 27.73 -21.15 9.86
CA GLN A 212 27.67 -22.48 9.26
C GLN A 212 26.48 -23.36 9.70
N ARG A 213 25.38 -22.74 10.19
CA ARG A 213 24.17 -23.46 10.60
C ARG A 213 22.91 -22.66 10.30
N LEU A 214 21.81 -23.38 10.07
CA LEU A 214 20.50 -22.81 9.87
C LEU A 214 19.88 -22.38 11.22
N LYS A 215 19.63 -21.08 11.38
CA LYS A 215 19.05 -20.48 12.60
C LYS A 215 17.68 -19.90 12.31
N GLU A 216 16.88 -19.77 13.35
CA GLU A 216 15.53 -19.23 13.29
C GLU A 216 15.37 -18.13 14.34
N ASP A 217 14.76 -17.00 13.98
CA ASP A 217 14.42 -15.91 14.90
C ASP A 217 13.07 -15.27 14.55
N ASP A 218 12.51 -14.52 15.50
CA ASP A 218 11.21 -13.82 15.42
C ASP A 218 11.34 -12.34 15.05
N LYS A 219 12.57 -11.89 14.73
CA LYS A 219 12.88 -10.48 14.44
C LYS A 219 12.13 -9.91 13.24
N TRP A 220 11.47 -10.74 12.44
CA TRP A 220 10.53 -10.27 11.41
C TRP A 220 9.40 -9.43 12.02
N ARG A 221 8.93 -9.78 13.24
CA ARG A 221 7.84 -9.06 13.93
C ARG A 221 8.17 -7.61 14.28
N ASN A 222 9.44 -7.26 14.45
CA ASN A 222 9.86 -5.91 14.89
C ASN A 222 9.92 -4.88 13.75
N LEU A 223 9.66 -5.29 12.50
CA LEU A 223 9.76 -4.44 11.31
C LEU A 223 8.39 -4.01 10.73
N TYR A 224 7.27 -4.39 11.37
CA TYR A 224 5.90 -4.02 10.98
C TYR A 224 5.03 -3.69 12.19
#